data_AF-A0A0L0UXQ2-F1
#
_entry.id   AF-A0A0L0UXQ2-F1
#
_cell.length_a   1.000
_cell.length_b   1.000
_cell.length_c   1.000
_cell.angle_alpha   90.00
_cell.angle_beta   90.00
_cell.angle_gamma   90.00
#
_symmetry.space_group_name_H-M   'P 1'
#
loop_
_entity.id
_entity.type
_entity.pdbx_description
1 polymer ?
#
loop_
_entity_poly.entity_id
_entity_poly.type
_entity_poly.pdbx_seq_one_letter_code
_entity_poly.pdbx_strand_id
1 'polypeptide(L)'
;MDYFHQKFYDRKEEIVVSEMQILKRLGFHVQVQQPYSAMVNYLQVLNLTDNEDITQRAWNVLNDSLLTSLPALYPASHLGALSIYVSIRDQSIVRLPDEWWTLFDVSEENELIEMAAILESIYPSSTSSDDYPSVWVRVSGLPITKEALRRSLLM
;
A
#
# COMPACT_ATOMS: atom_id res chain seq x y z
N MET A 1 30.28 30.56 -17.90
CA MET A 1 30.40 29.43 -16.96
C MET A 1 29.57 29.60 -15.67
N ASP A 2 28.95 30.77 -15.40
CA ASP A 2 28.13 31.00 -14.18
C ASP A 2 26.68 30.49 -14.21
N TYR A 3 26.13 30.17 -15.38
CA TYR A 3 24.71 29.80 -15.52
C TYR A 3 24.33 28.52 -14.73
N PHE A 4 25.23 27.55 -14.64
CA PHE A 4 25.01 26.33 -13.86
C PHE A 4 25.04 26.56 -12.35
N HIS A 5 25.81 27.56 -11.88
CA HIS A 5 25.83 27.93 -10.47
C HIS A 5 24.53 28.63 -10.05
N GLN A 6 24.02 29.55 -10.86
CA GLN A 6 22.79 30.26 -10.55
C GLN A 6 21.58 29.31 -10.46
N LYS A 7 21.39 28.45 -11.46
CA LYS A 7 20.31 27.45 -11.46
C LYS A 7 20.38 26.49 -10.27
N PHE A 8 21.58 26.17 -9.80
CA PHE A 8 21.77 25.35 -8.61
C PHE A 8 21.30 26.08 -7.34
N TYR A 9 21.69 27.35 -7.16
CA TYR A 9 21.29 28.13 -6.01
C TYR A 9 19.78 28.40 -5.99
N ASP A 10 19.19 28.71 -7.14
CA ASP A 10 17.75 28.92 -7.27
C ASP A 10 16.96 27.66 -6.85
N ARG A 11 17.35 26.48 -7.37
CA ARG A 11 16.71 25.20 -6.99
C ARG A 11 16.92 24.84 -5.53
N LYS A 12 18.09 25.17 -4.97
CA LYS A 12 18.35 24.94 -3.54
C LYS A 12 17.38 25.75 -2.69
N GLU A 13 17.15 27.01 -3.04
CA GLU A 13 16.18 27.86 -2.34
C GLU A 13 14.75 27.32 -2.48
N GLU A 14 14.35 26.92 -3.70
CA GLU A 14 13.05 26.28 -3.95
C GLU A 14 12.83 25.01 -3.12
N ILE A 15 13.85 24.15 -2.97
CA ILE A 15 13.78 22.94 -2.15
C ILE A 15 13.57 23.28 -0.68
N VAL A 16 14.32 24.25 -0.13
CA VAL A 16 14.19 24.67 1.28
C VAL A 16 12.80 25.24 1.56
N VAL A 17 12.27 26.05 0.64
CA VAL A 17 10.90 26.58 0.77
C VAL A 17 9.88 25.45 0.70
N SER A 18 10.04 24.53 -0.25
CA SER A 18 9.12 23.40 -0.45
C SER A 18 9.11 22.43 0.74
N GLU A 19 10.29 22.11 1.28
CA GLU A 19 10.46 21.31 2.49
C GLU A 19 9.68 21.91 3.66
N MET A 20 9.84 23.22 3.88
CA MET A 20 9.12 23.93 4.93
C MET A 20 7.59 23.89 4.73
N GLN A 21 7.11 23.96 3.48
CA GLN A 21 5.68 23.85 3.20
C GLN A 21 5.14 22.44 3.50
N ILE A 22 5.91 21.39 3.20
CA ILE A 22 5.55 19.99 3.52
C ILE A 22 5.50 19.80 5.04
N LEU A 23 6.53 20.23 5.77
CA LEU A 23 6.59 20.10 7.23
C LEU A 23 5.44 20.81 7.93
N LYS A 24 5.08 22.02 7.48
CA LYS A 24 3.93 22.77 8.03
C LYS A 24 2.60 22.04 7.81
N ARG A 25 2.40 21.43 6.64
CA ARG A 25 1.17 20.67 6.32
C ARG A 25 1.06 19.37 7.12
N LEU A 26 2.20 18.74 7.40
CA LEU A 26 2.27 17.56 8.28
C LEU A 26 2.17 17.91 9.77
N GLY A 27 2.11 19.20 10.14
CA GLY A 27 2.16 19.63 11.54
C GLY A 27 3.46 19.22 12.25
N PHE A 28 4.56 19.08 11.49
CA PHE A 28 5.84 18.53 11.96
C PHE A 28 5.78 17.09 12.48
N HIS A 29 4.69 16.36 12.22
CA HIS A 29 4.59 14.94 12.49
C HIS A 29 5.26 14.14 11.36
N VAL A 30 6.53 13.79 11.56
CA VAL A 30 7.36 13.07 10.56
C VAL A 30 7.57 11.59 10.90
N GLN A 31 7.05 11.13 12.04
CA GLN A 31 7.16 9.74 12.45
C GLN A 31 6.07 8.93 11.76
N VAL A 32 6.46 7.93 10.98
CA VAL A 32 5.52 7.04 10.27
C VAL A 32 5.76 5.61 10.72
N GLN A 33 4.70 4.96 11.20
CA GLN A 33 4.73 3.52 11.46
C GLN A 33 4.68 2.76 10.15
N GLN A 34 5.73 2.00 9.86
CA GLN A 34 5.84 1.25 8.62
C GLN A 34 5.24 -0.16 8.78
N PRO A 35 4.44 -0.63 7.81
CA PRO A 35 3.72 -1.90 7.92
C PRO A 35 4.60 -3.15 7.84
N TYR A 36 5.86 -3.03 7.38
CA TYR A 36 6.78 -4.17 7.26
C TYR A 36 7.03 -4.87 8.59
N SER A 37 7.16 -4.12 9.69
CA SER A 37 7.37 -4.72 11.01
C SER A 37 6.14 -5.50 11.47
N ALA A 38 4.93 -5.02 11.17
CA ALA A 38 3.69 -5.73 11.50
C ALA A 38 3.58 -7.02 10.67
N MET A 39 3.83 -6.95 9.37
CA MET A 39 3.83 -8.10 8.46
C MET A 39 4.79 -9.22 8.91
N VAL A 40 6.04 -8.88 9.28
CA VAL A 40 7.01 -9.88 9.76
C VAL A 40 6.52 -10.56 11.05
N ASN A 41 5.99 -9.79 11.99
CA ASN A 41 5.44 -10.34 13.23
C ASN A 41 4.25 -11.27 12.95
N TYR A 42 3.39 -10.91 12.01
CA TYR A 42 2.20 -11.70 11.66
C TYR A 42 2.59 -13.00 10.94
N LEU A 43 3.57 -12.96 10.03
CA LEU A 43 4.11 -14.17 9.41
C LEU A 43 4.70 -15.14 10.44
N GLN A 44 5.37 -14.62 11.48
CA GLN A 44 5.88 -15.44 12.59
C GLN A 44 4.74 -16.07 13.41
N VAL A 45 3.72 -15.29 13.77
CA VAL A 45 2.55 -15.78 14.53
C VAL A 45 1.80 -16.88 13.76
N LEU A 46 1.69 -16.74 12.44
CA LEU A 46 1.03 -17.70 11.57
C LEU A 46 1.93 -18.89 11.16
N ASN A 47 3.19 -18.93 11.61
CA ASN A 47 4.19 -19.93 11.21
C ASN A 47 4.37 -20.05 9.69
N LEU A 48 4.32 -18.92 8.98
CA LEU A 48 4.48 -18.84 7.52
C LEU A 48 5.87 -18.41 7.09
N THR A 49 6.79 -18.17 8.04
CA THR A 49 8.16 -17.71 7.78
C THR A 49 8.99 -18.69 6.97
N ASP A 50 8.70 -19.99 7.05
CA ASP A 50 9.44 -21.02 6.32
C ASP A 50 9.10 -21.03 4.82
N ASN A 51 8.00 -20.37 4.44
CA ASN A 51 7.61 -20.23 3.05
C ASN A 51 8.14 -18.91 2.48
N GLU A 52 9.29 -18.99 1.83
CA GLU A 52 9.95 -17.85 1.19
C GLU A 52 9.06 -17.20 0.11
N ASP A 53 8.29 -18.00 -0.64
CA ASP A 53 7.41 -17.49 -1.69
C ASP A 53 6.30 -16.59 -1.13
N ILE A 54 5.68 -17.00 0.00
CA ILE A 54 4.65 -16.18 0.67
C ILE A 54 5.27 -14.93 1.25
N THR A 55 6.42 -15.06 1.92
CA THR A 55 7.09 -13.94 2.57
C THR A 55 7.51 -12.87 1.54
N GLN A 56 8.12 -13.31 0.43
CA GLN A 56 8.53 -12.42 -0.65
C GLN A 56 7.33 -11.77 -1.33
N ARG A 57 6.24 -12.54 -1.56
CA ARG A 57 5.02 -12.00 -2.14
C ARG A 57 4.35 -10.98 -1.23
N ALA A 58 4.25 -11.24 0.06
CA ALA A 58 3.69 -10.31 1.03
C ALA A 58 4.50 -9.00 1.06
N TRP A 59 5.82 -9.09 0.99
CA TRP A 59 6.69 -7.92 0.87
C TRP A 59 6.40 -7.11 -0.40
N ASN A 60 6.26 -7.77 -1.55
CA ASN A 60 5.97 -7.12 -2.83
C ASN A 60 4.59 -6.44 -2.81
N VAL A 61 3.57 -7.13 -2.29
CA VAL A 61 2.21 -6.58 -2.11
C VAL A 61 2.26 -5.31 -1.25
N LEU A 62 3.05 -5.31 -0.18
CA LEU A 62 3.19 -4.15 0.68
C LEU A 62 3.85 -2.97 -0.04
N ASN A 63 4.87 -3.22 -0.85
CA ASN A 63 5.48 -2.18 -1.68
C ASN A 63 4.48 -1.59 -2.69
N ASP A 64 3.69 -2.45 -3.33
CA ASP A 64 2.69 -2.02 -4.30
C ASP A 64 1.56 -1.22 -3.64
N SER A 65 1.23 -1.53 -2.38
CA SER A 65 0.26 -0.74 -1.60
C SER A 65 0.69 0.72 -1.41
N LEU A 66 1.99 1.05 -1.46
CA LEU A 66 2.48 2.43 -1.37
C LEU A 66 2.12 3.28 -2.59
N LEU A 67 1.77 2.65 -3.72
CA LEU A 67 1.26 3.34 -4.90
C LEU A 67 -0.22 3.73 -4.75
N THR A 68 -0.89 3.29 -3.69
CA THR A 68 -2.33 3.54 -3.47
C THR A 68 -2.58 4.52 -2.33
N SER A 69 -3.85 4.86 -2.12
CA SER A 69 -4.33 5.61 -0.95
C SER A 69 -4.37 4.79 0.34
N LEU A 70 -4.10 3.48 0.31
CA LEU A 70 -4.24 2.58 1.47
C LEU A 70 -3.42 3.01 2.69
N PRO A 71 -2.13 3.41 2.58
CA PRO A 71 -1.34 3.81 3.74
C PRO A 71 -1.84 5.06 4.46
N ALA A 72 -2.63 5.90 3.78
CA ALA A 72 -3.27 7.06 4.38
C ALA A 72 -4.63 6.74 5.01
N LEU A 73 -5.29 5.66 4.56
CA LEU A 73 -6.64 5.29 4.98
C LEU A 73 -6.66 4.25 6.11
N TYR A 74 -5.67 3.36 6.16
CA TYR A 74 -5.65 2.22 7.06
C TYR A 74 -4.37 2.20 7.91
N PRO A 75 -4.44 1.69 9.15
CA PRO A 75 -3.26 1.56 10.01
C PRO A 75 -2.29 0.50 9.48
N ALA A 76 -1.04 0.58 9.93
CA ALA A 76 0.02 -0.33 9.53
C ALA A 76 -0.29 -1.81 9.81
N SER A 77 -1.08 -2.11 10.86
CA SER A 77 -1.56 -3.46 11.18
C SER A 77 -2.42 -4.03 10.06
N HIS A 78 -3.39 -3.26 9.56
CA HIS A 78 -4.31 -3.74 8.52
C HIS A 78 -3.59 -3.97 7.19
N LEU A 79 -2.59 -3.14 6.87
CA LEU A 79 -1.73 -3.34 5.69
C LEU A 79 -0.89 -4.62 5.81
N GLY A 80 -0.38 -4.90 7.01
CA GLY A 80 0.30 -6.16 7.31
C GLY A 80 -0.61 -7.37 7.06
N ALA A 81 -1.82 -7.35 7.60
CA ALA A 81 -2.82 -8.40 7.38
C ALA A 81 -3.21 -8.52 5.90
N LEU A 82 -3.44 -7.40 5.20
CA LEU A 82 -3.72 -7.38 3.76
C LEU A 82 -2.65 -8.10 2.95
N SER A 83 -1.38 -7.81 3.22
CA SER A 83 -0.27 -8.40 2.46
C SER A 83 -0.25 -9.93 2.55
N ILE A 84 -0.58 -10.47 3.72
CA ILE A 84 -0.69 -11.90 3.97
C ILE A 84 -1.94 -12.46 3.29
N TYR A 85 -3.08 -11.77 3.43
CA TYR A 85 -4.35 -12.15 2.83
C TYR A 85 -4.25 -12.34 1.31
N VAL A 86 -3.70 -11.34 0.61
CA VAL A 86 -3.51 -11.39 -0.86
C VAL A 86 -2.49 -12.48 -1.23
N SER A 87 -1.42 -12.64 -0.45
CA SER A 87 -0.36 -13.61 -0.78
C SER A 87 -0.81 -15.06 -0.68
N ILE A 88 -1.69 -15.35 0.27
CA ILE A 88 -2.23 -16.69 0.53
C ILE A 88 -3.35 -17.03 -0.43
N ARG A 89 -4.16 -16.04 -0.85
CA ARG A 89 -5.31 -16.27 -1.73
C ARG A 89 -4.94 -16.99 -3.03
N ASP A 90 -3.77 -16.70 -3.57
CA ASP A 90 -3.27 -17.32 -4.81
C ASP A 90 -2.53 -18.66 -4.57
N GLN A 91 -2.34 -19.08 -3.31
CA GLN A 91 -1.68 -20.33 -2.94
C GLN A 91 -2.66 -21.31 -2.30
N SER A 92 -3.06 -22.33 -3.07
CA SER A 92 -4.03 -23.36 -2.66
C SER A 92 -3.56 -24.29 -1.52
N ILE A 93 -2.32 -24.16 -1.07
CA ILE A 93 -1.65 -25.10 -0.15
C ILE A 93 -1.78 -24.64 1.32
N VAL A 94 -1.96 -23.34 1.56
CA VAL A 94 -1.94 -22.78 2.90
C VAL A 94 -3.35 -22.76 3.47
N ARG A 95 -3.57 -23.50 4.55
CA ARG A 95 -4.82 -23.46 5.32
C ARG A 95 -4.57 -22.76 6.64
N LEU A 96 -5.05 -21.52 6.74
CA LEU A 96 -5.12 -20.81 8.01
C LEU A 96 -6.44 -21.11 8.72
N PRO A 97 -6.51 -20.91 10.05
CA PRO A 97 -7.78 -20.92 10.77
C PRO A 97 -8.78 -19.92 10.19
N ASP A 98 -10.07 -20.23 10.34
CA ASP A 98 -11.14 -19.28 10.02
C ASP A 98 -10.94 -17.99 10.83
N GLU A 99 -11.16 -16.84 10.19
CA GLU A 99 -11.07 -15.50 10.83
C GLU A 99 -9.70 -15.14 11.43
N TRP A 100 -8.60 -15.70 10.93
CA TRP A 100 -7.24 -15.44 11.44
C TRP A 100 -6.86 -13.94 11.53
N TRP A 101 -7.47 -13.09 10.70
CA TRP A 101 -7.25 -11.64 10.70
C TRP A 101 -7.71 -10.94 11.99
N THR A 102 -8.62 -11.55 12.74
CA THR A 102 -9.10 -11.02 14.03
C THR A 102 -7.99 -10.95 15.08
N LEU A 103 -6.92 -11.75 14.94
CA LEU A 103 -5.73 -11.71 15.80
C LEU A 103 -4.93 -10.40 15.64
N PHE A 104 -5.16 -9.65 14.56
CA PHE A 104 -4.38 -8.47 14.16
C PHE A 104 -5.21 -7.18 14.15
N ASP A 105 -6.24 -7.13 15.01
CA ASP A 105 -7.17 -6.00 15.17
C ASP A 105 -8.01 -5.68 13.93
N VAL A 106 -8.11 -6.60 12.97
CA VAL A 106 -9.02 -6.48 11.83
C VAL A 106 -10.34 -7.15 12.20
N SER A 107 -11.39 -6.34 12.39
CA SER A 107 -12.68 -6.82 12.90
C SER A 107 -13.54 -7.50 11.82
N GLU A 108 -13.46 -7.03 10.58
CA GLU A 108 -14.30 -7.49 9.48
C GLU A 108 -13.43 -7.90 8.29
N GLU A 109 -13.68 -9.09 7.73
CA GLU A 109 -13.01 -9.54 6.50
C GLU A 109 -13.27 -8.56 5.35
N ASN A 110 -14.44 -7.94 5.35
CA ASN A 110 -14.84 -6.97 4.34
C ASN A 110 -13.82 -5.82 4.20
N GLU A 111 -13.15 -5.39 5.29
CA GLU A 111 -12.09 -4.39 5.17
C GLU A 111 -10.89 -4.91 4.36
N LEU A 112 -10.49 -6.17 4.52
CA LEU A 112 -9.40 -6.76 3.74
C LEU A 112 -9.79 -6.94 2.28
N ILE A 113 -11.04 -7.33 2.01
CA ILE A 113 -11.57 -7.46 0.65
C ILE A 113 -11.59 -6.10 -0.04
N GLU A 114 -12.05 -5.05 0.65
CA GLU A 114 -12.05 -3.68 0.16
C GLU A 114 -10.63 -3.21 -0.20
N MET A 115 -9.68 -3.47 0.69
CA MET A 115 -8.28 -3.09 0.48
C MET A 115 -7.62 -3.90 -0.66
N ALA A 116 -7.91 -5.20 -0.77
CA ALA A 116 -7.41 -6.07 -1.82
C ALA A 116 -7.94 -5.64 -3.20
N ALA A 117 -9.19 -5.23 -3.28
CA ALA A 117 -9.77 -4.74 -4.53
C ALA A 117 -9.10 -3.45 -5.04
N ILE A 118 -8.73 -2.52 -4.15
CA ILE A 118 -7.91 -1.36 -4.56
C ILE A 118 -6.58 -1.83 -5.13
N LEU A 119 -5.90 -2.74 -4.43
CA LEU A 119 -4.59 -3.21 -4.86
C LEU A 119 -4.68 -3.87 -6.24
N GLU A 120 -5.72 -4.68 -6.46
CA GLU A 120 -6.00 -5.33 -7.75
C GLU A 120 -6.24 -4.34 -8.88
N SER A 121 -6.91 -3.22 -8.60
CA SER A 121 -7.22 -2.20 -9.61
C SER A 121 -5.97 -1.52 -10.21
N ILE A 122 -4.81 -1.64 -9.55
CA ILE A 122 -3.53 -1.16 -10.08
C ILE A 122 -3.00 -2.08 -11.19
N TYR A 123 -3.32 -3.38 -11.12
CA TYR A 123 -2.84 -4.36 -12.08
C TYR A 123 -3.75 -4.41 -13.32
N PRO A 124 -3.20 -4.70 -14.51
CA PRO A 124 -4.01 -4.79 -15.72
C PRO A 124 -4.82 -6.10 -15.71
N SER A 125 -6.14 -6.00 -15.90
CA SER A 125 -6.98 -7.17 -16.19
C SER A 125 -6.49 -7.81 -17.50
N SER A 126 -6.29 -9.12 -17.56
CA SER A 126 -5.48 -9.83 -18.57
C SER A 126 -6.04 -9.89 -20.02
N THR A 127 -6.57 -8.81 -20.59
CA THR A 127 -7.26 -8.83 -21.90
C THR A 127 -6.75 -7.75 -22.87
N SER A 128 -5.83 -8.13 -23.77
CA SER A 128 -5.26 -7.36 -24.89
C SER A 128 -4.22 -6.27 -24.54
N SER A 129 -2.99 -6.43 -25.02
CA SER A 129 -1.76 -5.73 -24.62
C SER A 129 -1.63 -4.27 -25.06
N ASP A 130 -2.49 -3.78 -25.95
CA ASP A 130 -2.13 -2.65 -26.81
C ASP A 130 -2.77 -1.31 -26.41
N ASP A 131 -3.64 -1.27 -25.39
CA ASP A 131 -4.34 -0.03 -24.99
C ASP A 131 -4.46 0.17 -23.46
N TYR A 132 -3.49 -0.32 -22.68
CA TYR A 132 -3.53 -0.10 -21.23
C TYR A 132 -3.07 1.31 -20.85
N PRO A 133 -3.86 2.05 -20.06
CA PRO A 133 -3.38 3.26 -19.43
C PRO A 133 -2.21 2.94 -18.51
N SER A 134 -1.21 3.83 -18.48
CA SER A 134 -0.06 3.69 -17.60
C SER A 134 -0.50 3.53 -16.13
N VAL A 135 0.32 2.88 -15.30
CA VAL A 135 0.03 2.69 -13.86
C VAL A 135 -0.37 4.01 -13.20
N TRP A 136 0.27 5.13 -13.57
CA TRP A 136 -0.02 6.46 -13.03
C TRP A 136 -1.43 6.97 -13.34
N VAL A 137 -1.99 6.61 -14.50
CA VAL A 137 -3.36 6.98 -14.89
C VAL A 137 -4.39 6.14 -14.12
N ARG A 138 -4.06 4.89 -13.79
CA ARG A 138 -4.92 4.05 -12.95
C ARG A 138 -4.89 4.50 -11.50
N VAL A 139 -3.69 4.75 -10.97
CA VAL A 139 -3.47 5.24 -9.61
C VAL A 139 -4.15 6.60 -9.38
N SER A 140 -4.13 7.50 -10.37
CA SER A 140 -4.77 8.81 -10.23
C SER A 140 -6.30 8.75 -10.12
N GLY A 141 -6.91 7.66 -10.58
CA GLY A 141 -8.35 7.43 -10.47
C GLY A 141 -8.80 6.76 -9.16
N LEU A 142 -7.86 6.41 -8.27
CA LEU A 142 -8.19 5.67 -7.06
C LEU A 142 -8.94 6.53 -6.04
N PRO A 143 -9.88 5.93 -5.28
CA PRO A 143 -10.62 6.63 -4.23
C PRO A 143 -9.68 7.08 -3.11
N ILE A 144 -9.88 8.33 -2.67
CA ILE A 144 -9.07 8.97 -1.62
C ILE A 144 -9.75 8.84 -0.24
N THR A 145 -10.99 8.34 -0.18
CA THR A 145 -11.76 8.17 1.07
C THR A 145 -12.32 6.75 1.21
N LYS A 146 -12.49 6.28 2.45
CA LYS A 146 -13.12 4.97 2.73
C LYS A 146 -14.55 4.89 2.20
N GLU A 147 -15.31 5.99 2.25
CA GLU A 147 -16.66 6.02 1.69
C GLU A 147 -16.68 5.88 0.16
N ALA A 148 -15.75 6.55 -0.53
CA ALA A 148 -15.63 6.43 -1.98
C ALA A 148 -15.20 5.03 -2.39
N LEU A 149 -14.31 4.40 -1.60
CA LEU A 149 -13.91 3.01 -1.76
C LEU A 149 -15.11 2.07 -1.66
N ARG A 150 -15.88 2.15 -0.58
CA ARG A 150 -17.08 1.34 -0.37
C ARG A 150 -18.10 1.51 -1.50
N ARG A 151 -18.30 2.73 -1.97
CA ARG A 151 -19.19 3.00 -3.11
C ARG A 151 -18.68 2.38 -4.42
N SER A 152 -17.37 2.39 -4.65
CA SER A 152 -16.78 1.80 -5.86
C SER A 152 -16.91 0.29 -5.95
N LEU A 153 -17.13 -0.40 -4.82
CA LEU A 153 -17.28 -1.86 -4.77
C LEU A 153 -18.74 -2.34 -4.79
N LEU A 154 -19.69 -1.43 -4.54
CA LEU A 154 -21.13 -1.72 -4.59
C LEU A 154 -21.76 -1.45 -5.97
N MET A 155 -20.97 -0.97 -6.94
CA MET A 155 -21.37 -0.64 -8.31
C MET A 155 -20.88 -1.71 -9.28
#